data_AF-D7MQL7-F1
#
_entry.id   AF-D7MQL7-F1
#
_cell.length_a   1.000
_cell.length_b   1.000
_cell.length_c   1.000
_cell.angle_alpha   90.00
_cell.angle_beta   90.00
_cell.angle_gamma   90.00
#
_symmetry.space_group_name_H-M   'P 1'
#
loop_
_entity.id
_entity.type
_entity.pdbx_description
1 polymer ?
#
loop_
_entity_poly.entity_id
_entity_poly.type
_entity_poly.pdbx_seq_one_letter_code
_entity_poly.pdbx_strand_id
1 'polypeptide(L)'
;MQPDTHLDRSITRISYHDFINFELIYFFQANLERCIPSVADGLKLSSRKILFTLFKCNKKVTVEQLASDVSKTCSYHHSQQSLAKTIVRMAQDYVGSPNNVNLLDPDGQFGSRISGGKDASNPKYIFTELSVMARVLFPNDDDVHLQYLKEDGKTIEPLCYMPVIPTVLVNGARGVGSGWSTFIPKYDPREIAENIRRLLKGEVMIAMDPWYRKFKGTIEKVKSKAGVTTASKEGPCTYKTSGLFEVINETTLVITELPVYKWTKKYISFLQDTKEKGFIQVEFLL
;
A
#
# COMPACT_ATOMS: atom_id res chain seq x y z
N MET A 1 21.29 1.58 -17.19
CA MET A 1 22.55 0.84 -17.35
C MET A 1 22.31 -0.32 -18.30
N GLN A 2 23.33 -0.74 -19.04
CA GLN A 2 23.18 -1.87 -19.96
C GLN A 2 22.85 -3.15 -19.16
N PRO A 3 21.87 -3.97 -19.60
CA PRO A 3 21.37 -5.12 -18.84
C PRO A 3 22.42 -6.17 -18.46
N ASP A 4 23.54 -6.24 -19.16
CA ASP A 4 24.47 -7.37 -19.11
C ASP A 4 25.84 -7.06 -18.47
N THR A 5 25.92 -6.00 -17.65
CA THR A 5 27.19 -5.58 -17.03
C THR A 5 27.46 -6.36 -15.73
N HIS A 6 27.83 -7.63 -15.86
CA HIS A 6 28.16 -8.49 -14.72
C HIS A 6 29.65 -8.52 -14.43
N LEU A 7 30.00 -8.68 -13.16
CA LEU A 7 31.36 -8.92 -12.74
C LEU A 7 31.85 -10.28 -13.27
N ASP A 8 33.02 -10.32 -13.90
CA ASP A 8 33.67 -11.56 -14.29
C ASP A 8 34.00 -12.38 -13.02
N ARG A 9 33.55 -13.65 -12.98
CA ARG A 9 33.77 -14.54 -11.83
C ARG A 9 35.09 -15.30 -11.89
N SER A 10 35.84 -15.19 -12.99
CA SER A 10 37.13 -15.87 -13.18
C SER A 10 38.32 -15.11 -12.55
N ILE A 11 38.13 -13.83 -12.21
CA ILE A 11 39.16 -12.98 -11.63
C ILE A 11 39.34 -13.24 -10.12
N THR A 12 40.58 -13.23 -9.65
CA THR A 12 40.93 -13.50 -8.24
C THR A 12 40.98 -12.25 -7.37
N ARG A 13 41.00 -11.05 -7.97
CA ARG A 13 41.01 -9.76 -7.28
C ARG A 13 40.04 -8.82 -7.96
N ILE A 14 39.25 -8.12 -7.15
CA ILE A 14 38.21 -7.18 -7.59
C ILE A 14 38.51 -5.83 -6.95
N SER A 15 38.44 -4.76 -7.72
CA SER A 15 38.59 -3.41 -7.17
C SER A 15 37.31 -3.00 -6.42
N TYR A 16 37.42 -2.16 -5.39
CA TYR A 16 36.23 -1.65 -4.69
C TYR A 16 35.28 -0.90 -5.64
N HIS A 17 35.85 -0.18 -6.62
CA HIS A 17 35.08 0.51 -7.65
C HIS A 17 34.21 -0.48 -8.45
N ASP A 18 34.79 -1.59 -8.88
CA ASP A 18 34.10 -2.56 -9.73
C ASP A 18 33.07 -3.36 -8.93
N PHE A 19 33.38 -3.72 -7.68
CA PHE A 19 32.42 -4.33 -6.77
C PHE A 19 31.18 -3.43 -6.58
N ILE A 20 31.38 -2.13 -6.32
CA ILE A 20 30.28 -1.20 -6.10
C ILE A 20 29.41 -1.04 -7.37
N ASN A 21 30.05 -0.84 -8.52
CA ASN A 21 29.34 -0.48 -9.75
C ASN A 21 28.82 -1.68 -10.55
N PHE A 22 29.36 -2.89 -10.36
CA PHE A 22 28.98 -4.08 -11.15
C PHE A 22 28.42 -5.22 -10.31
N GLU A 23 28.45 -5.15 -8.98
CA GLU A 23 27.85 -6.18 -8.11
C GLU A 23 26.85 -5.57 -7.12
N LEU A 24 27.30 -4.64 -6.27
CA LEU A 24 26.46 -4.04 -5.23
C LEU A 24 25.28 -3.24 -5.82
N ILE A 25 25.42 -2.70 -7.03
CA ILE A 25 24.35 -1.95 -7.67
C ILE A 25 23.09 -2.80 -7.90
N TYR A 26 23.23 -4.09 -8.22
CA TYR A 26 22.10 -4.98 -8.43
C TYR A 26 21.31 -5.20 -7.14
N PHE A 27 21.98 -5.20 -5.97
CA PHE A 27 21.30 -5.23 -4.68
C PHE A 27 20.45 -3.97 -4.47
N PHE A 28 20.96 -2.78 -4.81
CA PHE A 28 20.19 -1.54 -4.69
C PHE A 28 19.02 -1.49 -5.68
N GLN A 29 19.22 -1.95 -6.91
CA GLN A 29 18.14 -2.06 -7.90
C GLN A 29 17.04 -3.02 -7.42
N ALA A 30 17.39 -4.24 -7.02
CA ALA A 30 16.43 -5.21 -6.48
C ALA A 30 15.72 -4.70 -5.21
N ASN A 31 16.42 -3.90 -4.39
CA ASN A 31 15.81 -3.23 -3.24
C ASN A 31 14.71 -2.26 -3.70
N LEU A 32 14.98 -1.42 -4.70
CA LEU A 32 14.01 -0.46 -5.21
C LEU A 32 12.81 -1.14 -5.87
N GLU A 33 13.05 -2.14 -6.72
CA GLU A 33 11.99 -2.91 -7.40
C GLU A 33 11.02 -3.58 -6.41
N ARG A 34 11.53 -4.02 -5.25
CA ARG A 34 10.70 -4.60 -4.20
C ARG A 34 9.98 -3.55 -3.35
N CYS A 35 10.62 -2.40 -3.12
CA CYS A 35 10.16 -1.42 -2.14
C CYS A 35 9.22 -0.37 -2.72
N ILE A 36 9.41 0.02 -3.99
CA ILE A 36 8.64 1.04 -4.70
C ILE A 36 7.64 0.34 -5.64
N PRO A 37 6.33 0.62 -5.53
CA PRO A 37 5.34 0.02 -6.41
C PRO A 37 5.41 0.59 -7.83
N SER A 38 4.90 -0.17 -8.80
CA SER A 38 4.74 0.32 -10.18
C SER A 38 3.58 1.33 -10.26
N VAL A 39 3.71 2.32 -11.15
CA VAL A 39 2.62 3.27 -11.43
C VAL A 39 1.43 2.60 -12.11
N ALA A 40 1.66 1.51 -12.85
CA ALA A 40 0.63 0.83 -13.62
C ALA A 40 -0.42 0.16 -12.71
N ASP A 41 0.02 -0.67 -11.77
CA ASP A 41 -0.86 -1.44 -10.88
C ASP A 41 -0.85 -0.96 -9.42
N GLY A 42 0.05 -0.05 -9.04
CA GLY A 42 0.21 0.37 -7.65
C GLY A 42 0.71 -0.73 -6.71
N LEU A 43 1.15 -1.88 -7.25
CA LEU A 43 1.56 -3.04 -6.47
C LEU A 43 3.08 -3.10 -6.33
N LYS A 44 3.52 -3.56 -5.15
CA LYS A 44 4.88 -4.05 -4.95
C LYS A 44 5.00 -5.48 -5.48
N LEU A 45 6.23 -5.92 -5.73
CA LEU A 45 6.50 -7.28 -6.21
C LEU A 45 5.81 -8.38 -5.38
N SER A 46 5.85 -8.30 -4.05
CA SER A 46 5.18 -9.28 -3.18
C SER A 46 3.67 -9.30 -3.37
N SER A 47 3.03 -8.13 -3.46
CA SER A 47 1.59 -8.02 -3.70
C SER A 47 1.19 -8.54 -5.08
N ARG A 48 2.03 -8.33 -6.08
CA ARG A 48 1.81 -8.85 -7.44
C ARG A 48 1.89 -10.38 -7.51
N LYS A 49 2.89 -10.97 -6.84
CA LYS A 49 3.02 -12.43 -6.69
C LYS A 49 1.80 -13.05 -6.01
N ILE A 50 1.30 -12.42 -4.94
CA ILE A 50 0.08 -12.85 -4.24
C ILE A 50 -1.13 -12.83 -5.18
N LEU A 51 -1.33 -11.72 -5.90
CA LEU A 51 -2.46 -11.57 -6.82
C LEU A 51 -2.40 -12.59 -7.96
N PHE A 52 -1.22 -12.81 -8.54
CA PHE A 52 -1.00 -13.81 -9.59
C PHE A 52 -1.36 -15.24 -9.13
N THR A 53 -0.94 -15.64 -7.93
CA THR A 53 -1.29 -16.96 -7.40
C THR A 53 -2.81 -17.10 -7.20
N LEU A 54 -3.49 -16.07 -6.70
CA LEU A 54 -4.95 -16.12 -6.51
C LEU A 54 -5.72 -16.08 -7.83
N PHE A 55 -5.23 -15.36 -8.83
CA PHE A 55 -5.78 -15.37 -10.18
C PHE A 55 -5.77 -16.75 -10.84
N LYS A 56 -4.80 -17.60 -10.50
CA LYS A 56 -4.72 -18.99 -10.97
C LYS A 56 -5.59 -19.97 -10.18
N CYS A 57 -5.68 -19.80 -8.86
CA CYS A 57 -6.28 -20.82 -7.99
C CYS A 57 -7.71 -20.49 -7.50
N ASN A 58 -8.15 -19.23 -7.59
CA ASN A 58 -9.45 -18.67 -7.18
C ASN A 58 -10.22 -19.48 -6.11
N LYS A 59 -9.61 -19.64 -4.94
CA LYS A 59 -10.16 -20.40 -3.81
C LYS A 59 -9.94 -19.64 -2.51
N LYS A 60 -10.88 -19.81 -1.60
CA LYS A 60 -10.74 -19.40 -0.20
C LYS A 60 -9.76 -20.30 0.52
N VAL A 61 -8.75 -19.70 1.15
CA VAL A 61 -7.63 -20.40 1.78
C VAL A 61 -7.18 -19.67 3.03
N THR A 62 -6.48 -20.36 3.93
CA THR A 62 -5.83 -19.68 5.06
C THR A 62 -4.69 -18.80 4.55
N VAL A 63 -4.36 -17.74 5.31
CA VAL A 63 -3.25 -16.85 4.95
C VAL A 63 -1.90 -17.59 4.96
N GLU A 64 -1.70 -18.54 5.88
CA GLU A 64 -0.49 -19.39 5.90
C GLU A 64 -0.38 -20.28 4.66
N GLN A 65 -1.49 -20.92 4.26
CA GLN A 65 -1.52 -21.75 3.07
C GLN A 65 -1.26 -20.92 1.81
N LEU A 66 -1.90 -19.75 1.69
CA LEU A 66 -1.68 -18.84 0.56
C LEU A 66 -0.23 -18.38 0.47
N ALA A 67 0.40 -18.03 1.60
CA ALA A 67 1.82 -17.65 1.62
C ALA A 67 2.72 -18.80 1.11
N SER A 68 2.39 -20.04 1.48
CA SER A 68 3.11 -21.24 1.00
C SER A 68 2.91 -21.47 -0.50
N ASP A 69 1.69 -21.29 -1.01
CA ASP A 69 1.36 -21.47 -2.42
C ASP A 69 2.00 -20.39 -3.30
N VAL A 70 2.05 -19.15 -2.82
CA VAL A 70 2.76 -18.05 -3.50
C VAL A 70 4.26 -18.34 -3.58
N SER A 71 4.87 -18.82 -2.49
CA SER A 71 6.28 -19.21 -2.50
C SER A 71 6.59 -20.30 -3.51
N LYS A 72 5.73 -21.31 -3.65
CA LYS A 72 5.90 -22.40 -4.62
C LYS A 72 5.66 -21.96 -6.05
N THR A 73 4.65 -21.10 -6.28
CA THR A 73 4.21 -20.71 -7.63
C THR A 73 5.11 -19.64 -8.24
N CYS A 74 5.59 -18.70 -7.43
CA CYS A 74 6.32 -17.52 -7.89
C CYS A 74 7.78 -17.50 -7.46
N SER A 75 8.35 -18.64 -7.05
CA SER A 75 9.71 -18.78 -6.53
C SER A 75 10.09 -17.68 -5.54
N TYR A 76 9.24 -17.42 -4.55
CA TYR A 76 9.48 -16.31 -3.62
C TYR A 76 10.61 -16.64 -2.63
N HIS A 77 11.77 -16.01 -2.81
CA HIS A 77 13.01 -16.27 -2.06
C HIS A 77 13.11 -15.55 -0.70
N HIS A 78 12.07 -14.86 -0.23
CA HIS A 78 12.06 -14.27 1.12
C HIS A 78 11.11 -15.04 2.05
N SER A 79 11.07 -14.65 3.32
CA SER A 79 10.30 -15.38 4.32
C SER A 79 8.80 -15.40 4.04
N GLN A 80 8.17 -16.56 4.23
CA GLN A 80 6.72 -16.71 4.17
C GLN A 80 5.99 -15.81 5.17
N GLN A 81 6.65 -15.48 6.30
CA GLN A 81 6.14 -14.51 7.26
C GLN A 81 5.97 -13.11 6.65
N SER A 82 6.86 -12.70 5.73
CA SER A 82 6.74 -11.44 4.98
C SER A 82 5.55 -11.47 4.02
N LEU A 83 5.32 -12.61 3.36
CA LEU A 83 4.14 -12.81 2.50
C LEU A 83 2.85 -12.77 3.32
N ALA A 84 2.76 -13.50 4.42
CA ALA A 84 1.59 -13.50 5.30
C ALA A 84 1.23 -12.08 5.76
N LYS A 85 2.23 -11.28 6.17
CA LYS A 85 2.02 -9.86 6.50
C LYS A 85 1.51 -9.04 5.31
N THR A 86 2.02 -9.32 4.10
CA THR A 86 1.57 -8.64 2.88
C THR A 86 0.13 -9.01 2.52
N ILE A 87 -0.23 -10.29 2.61
CA ILE A 87 -1.59 -10.80 2.39
C ILE A 87 -2.56 -10.11 3.37
N VAL A 88 -2.24 -10.10 4.67
CA VAL A 88 -3.07 -9.42 5.67
C VAL A 88 -3.27 -7.95 5.32
N ARG A 89 -2.21 -7.24 4.91
CA ARG A 89 -2.30 -5.82 4.50
C ARG A 89 -3.14 -5.61 3.24
N MET A 90 -3.15 -6.54 2.29
CA MET A 90 -3.98 -6.46 1.08
C MET A 90 -5.48 -6.68 1.36
N ALA A 91 -5.81 -7.39 2.45
CA ALA A 91 -7.18 -7.65 2.87
C ALA A 91 -7.76 -6.61 3.85
N GLN A 92 -6.91 -5.87 4.57
CA GLN A 92 -7.35 -4.89 5.57
C GLN A 92 -8.30 -3.82 5.01
N ASP A 93 -9.36 -3.54 5.75
CA ASP A 93 -10.50 -2.74 5.27
C ASP A 93 -10.89 -1.54 6.17
N TYR A 94 -10.23 -1.38 7.33
CA TYR A 94 -10.51 -0.34 8.33
C TYR A 94 -10.11 1.08 7.88
N VAL A 95 -10.59 2.11 8.58
CA VAL A 95 -10.28 3.53 8.27
C VAL A 95 -8.79 3.82 8.40
N GLY A 96 -8.18 4.36 7.35
CA GLY A 96 -6.74 4.60 7.31
C GLY A 96 -5.89 3.34 7.11
N SER A 97 -6.51 2.20 6.80
CA SER A 97 -5.81 1.01 6.31
C SER A 97 -5.09 1.31 4.98
N PRO A 98 -4.21 0.39 4.51
CA PRO A 98 -3.57 0.53 3.21
C PRO A 98 -4.53 0.64 2.02
N ASN A 99 -5.81 0.27 2.17
CA ASN A 99 -6.72 0.12 1.03
C ASN A 99 -7.92 1.09 1.14
N ASN A 100 -8.31 1.72 0.03
CA ASN A 100 -9.68 2.19 -0.17
C ASN A 100 -10.54 1.11 -0.85
N VAL A 101 -9.92 0.26 -1.66
CA VAL A 101 -10.52 -0.94 -2.24
C VAL A 101 -9.56 -2.11 -1.98
N ASN A 102 -9.93 -2.97 -1.05
CA ASN A 102 -9.18 -4.19 -0.74
C ASN A 102 -9.33 -5.18 -1.90
N LEU A 103 -8.20 -5.75 -2.36
CA LEU A 103 -8.20 -6.73 -3.45
C LEU A 103 -8.46 -8.15 -2.94
N LEU A 104 -8.30 -8.35 -1.63
CA LEU A 104 -8.57 -9.60 -0.95
C LEU A 104 -9.67 -9.36 0.09
N ASP A 105 -10.54 -10.33 0.27
CA ASP A 105 -11.59 -10.24 1.30
C ASP A 105 -11.05 -10.78 2.63
N PRO A 106 -11.25 -10.04 3.74
CA PRO A 106 -10.84 -10.49 5.07
C PRO A 106 -11.91 -11.41 5.68
N ASP A 107 -11.59 -12.69 5.88
CA ASP A 107 -12.42 -13.61 6.66
C ASP A 107 -11.74 -13.98 8.00
N GLY A 108 -12.24 -13.36 9.06
CA GLY A 108 -11.66 -13.39 10.40
C GLY A 108 -11.03 -12.06 10.80
N GLN A 109 -10.18 -12.07 11.83
CA GLN A 109 -9.59 -10.85 12.38
C GLN A 109 -8.31 -10.45 11.63
N PHE A 110 -8.43 -9.57 10.63
CA PHE A 110 -7.31 -9.01 9.85
C PHE A 110 -6.68 -7.75 10.47
N GLY A 111 -7.09 -7.45 11.70
CA GLY A 111 -6.63 -6.30 12.47
C GLY A 111 -7.52 -5.09 12.22
N SER A 112 -7.41 -4.12 13.12
CA SER A 112 -8.34 -3.01 13.18
C SER A 112 -7.60 -1.67 13.30
N ARG A 113 -8.40 -0.60 13.31
CA ARG A 113 -7.89 0.75 13.58
C ARG A 113 -7.28 0.88 14.98
N ILE A 114 -7.65 0.00 15.93
CA ILE A 114 -7.18 0.05 17.31
C ILE A 114 -5.64 0.06 17.37
N SER A 115 -5.01 -0.82 16.58
CA SER A 115 -3.55 -0.95 16.53
C SER A 115 -2.96 -0.75 15.14
N GLY A 116 -3.73 -0.20 14.19
CA GLY A 116 -3.31 -0.02 12.80
C GLY A 116 -3.01 -1.36 12.13
N GLY A 117 -3.85 -2.36 12.37
CA GLY A 117 -3.74 -3.69 11.78
C GLY A 117 -2.74 -4.64 12.45
N LYS A 118 -2.05 -4.22 13.52
CA LYS A 118 -1.10 -5.06 14.28
C LYS A 118 -1.78 -6.10 15.18
N ASP A 119 -3.06 -5.89 15.44
CA ASP A 119 -3.98 -6.75 16.19
C ASP A 119 -4.63 -7.82 15.29
N ALA A 120 -4.09 -8.06 14.10
CA ALA A 120 -4.48 -9.19 13.26
C ALA A 120 -4.18 -10.52 13.96
N SER A 121 -5.08 -11.49 13.77
CA SER A 121 -4.90 -12.84 14.30
C SER A 121 -3.80 -13.61 13.57
N ASN A 122 -3.41 -14.76 14.11
CA ASN A 122 -2.38 -15.61 13.53
C ASN A 122 -2.80 -16.06 12.11
N PRO A 123 -1.91 -15.99 11.10
CA PRO A 123 -2.17 -16.42 9.72
C PRO A 123 -2.76 -17.82 9.56
N LYS A 124 -2.59 -18.71 10.55
CA LYS A 124 -3.18 -20.05 10.58
C LYS A 124 -4.69 -20.07 10.77
N TYR A 125 -5.26 -19.03 11.38
CA TYR A 125 -6.67 -18.99 11.81
C TYR A 125 -7.52 -18.00 11.02
N ILE A 126 -6.94 -17.29 10.06
CA ILE A 126 -7.64 -16.31 9.23
C ILE A 126 -7.61 -16.74 7.78
N PHE A 127 -8.73 -16.53 7.09
CA PHE A 127 -8.96 -16.96 5.73
C PHE A 127 -9.08 -15.74 4.82
N THR A 128 -8.71 -15.93 3.57
CA THR A 128 -8.86 -14.90 2.56
C THR A 128 -9.16 -15.52 1.23
N GLU A 129 -9.77 -14.72 0.37
CA GLU A 129 -10.07 -15.04 -1.01
C GLU A 129 -9.95 -13.78 -1.86
N LEU A 130 -10.02 -13.97 -3.17
CA LEU A 130 -9.98 -12.86 -4.11
C LEU A 130 -11.28 -12.05 -3.98
N SER A 131 -11.17 -10.75 -3.74
CA SER A 131 -12.35 -9.90 -3.69
C SER A 131 -12.99 -9.81 -5.06
N VAL A 132 -14.32 -9.70 -5.12
CA VAL A 132 -15.06 -9.46 -6.37
C VAL A 132 -14.51 -8.24 -7.10
N MET A 133 -14.10 -7.20 -6.35
CA MET A 133 -13.52 -5.99 -6.91
C MET A 133 -12.17 -6.22 -7.60
N ALA A 134 -11.42 -7.26 -7.24
CA ALA A 134 -10.13 -7.52 -7.87
C ALA A 134 -10.29 -7.90 -9.35
N ARG A 135 -11.23 -8.78 -9.73
CA ARG A 135 -11.45 -9.11 -11.15
C ARG A 135 -12.21 -8.04 -11.93
N VAL A 136 -12.96 -7.18 -11.24
CA VAL A 136 -13.52 -5.97 -11.87
C VAL A 136 -12.43 -4.97 -12.21
N LEU A 137 -11.45 -4.80 -11.31
CA LEU A 137 -10.32 -3.89 -11.52
C LEU A 137 -9.27 -4.47 -12.48
N PHE A 138 -9.09 -5.79 -12.49
CA PHE A 138 -8.11 -6.51 -13.31
C PHE A 138 -8.83 -7.58 -14.14
N PRO A 139 -9.39 -7.21 -15.30
CA PRO A 139 -10.15 -8.10 -16.17
C PRO A 139 -9.31 -9.29 -16.63
N ASN A 140 -9.94 -10.47 -16.73
CA ASN A 140 -9.27 -11.68 -17.22
C ASN A 140 -8.79 -11.54 -18.67
N ASP A 141 -9.50 -10.75 -19.48
CA ASP A 141 -9.21 -10.58 -20.90
C ASP A 141 -7.87 -9.86 -21.12
N ASP A 142 -7.42 -9.05 -20.16
CA ASP A 142 -6.13 -8.37 -20.22
C ASP A 142 -4.96 -9.31 -19.90
N ASP A 143 -5.19 -10.42 -19.17
CA ASP A 143 -4.13 -11.30 -18.68
C ASP A 143 -3.25 -11.83 -19.82
N VAL A 144 -3.84 -12.18 -20.98
CA VAL A 144 -3.10 -12.72 -22.14
C VAL A 144 -2.17 -11.70 -22.81
N HIS A 145 -2.39 -10.40 -22.57
CA HIS A 145 -1.60 -9.31 -23.13
C HIS A 145 -0.47 -8.86 -22.21
N LEU A 146 -0.40 -9.38 -20.98
CA LEU A 146 0.63 -9.01 -20.02
C LEU A 146 1.96 -9.69 -20.32
N GLN A 147 3.05 -8.96 -20.06
CA GLN A 147 4.40 -9.51 -20.14
C GLN A 147 4.73 -10.32 -18.88
N TYR A 148 4.55 -11.64 -18.95
CA TYR A 148 4.93 -12.56 -17.87
C TYR A 148 6.44 -12.80 -17.80
N LEU A 149 6.97 -12.81 -16.58
CA LEU A 149 8.36 -13.15 -16.32
C LEU A 149 8.54 -14.66 -16.27
N LYS A 150 9.78 -15.12 -16.47
CA LYS A 150 10.15 -16.53 -16.35
C LYS A 150 11.28 -16.70 -15.35
N GLU A 151 11.15 -17.68 -14.47
CA GLU A 151 12.16 -18.06 -13.49
C GLU A 151 12.26 -19.59 -13.46
N ASP A 152 13.48 -20.12 -13.63
CA ASP A 152 13.74 -21.57 -13.75
C ASP A 152 12.83 -22.29 -14.76
N GLY A 153 12.57 -21.63 -15.90
CA GLY A 153 11.70 -22.15 -16.96
C GLY A 153 10.20 -22.10 -16.67
N LYS A 154 9.79 -21.65 -15.47
CA LYS A 154 8.37 -21.49 -15.08
C LYS A 154 7.91 -20.06 -15.31
N THR A 155 6.70 -19.91 -15.84
CA THR A 155 6.03 -18.60 -15.93
C THR A 155 5.57 -18.17 -14.54
N ILE A 156 6.11 -17.05 -14.06
CA ILE A 156 5.76 -16.40 -12.79
C ILE A 156 4.89 -15.16 -13.07
N GLU A 157 4.74 -14.25 -12.10
CA GLU A 157 3.91 -13.06 -12.22
C GLU A 157 4.33 -12.11 -13.37
N PRO A 158 3.42 -11.25 -13.88
CA PRO A 158 3.78 -10.28 -14.90
C PRO A 158 4.63 -9.15 -14.35
N LEU A 159 5.27 -8.39 -15.24
CA LEU A 159 6.02 -7.19 -14.85
C LEU A 159 5.11 -6.20 -14.09
N CYS A 160 3.92 -5.98 -14.62
CA CYS A 160 2.82 -5.25 -13.98
C CYS A 160 1.48 -5.71 -14.54
N TYR A 161 0.41 -5.49 -13.77
CA TYR A 161 -0.95 -5.58 -14.29
C TYR A 161 -1.42 -4.24 -14.85
N MET A 162 -2.47 -4.27 -15.67
CA MET A 162 -3.13 -3.07 -16.21
C MET A 162 -4.56 -2.99 -15.68
N PRO A 163 -4.79 -2.29 -14.55
CA PRO A 163 -6.14 -2.16 -14.03
C PRO A 163 -6.99 -1.18 -14.84
N VAL A 164 -8.31 -1.36 -14.81
CA VAL A 164 -9.30 -0.48 -15.48
C VAL A 164 -9.20 0.98 -15.02
N ILE A 165 -8.85 1.19 -13.74
CA ILE A 165 -8.57 2.52 -13.17
C ILE A 165 -7.22 2.48 -12.42
N PRO A 166 -6.47 3.58 -12.31
CA PRO A 166 -5.15 3.60 -11.66
C PRO A 166 -5.27 3.28 -10.16
N THR A 167 -5.08 2.01 -9.82
CA THR A 167 -5.16 1.49 -8.44
C THR A 167 -4.11 2.11 -7.53
N VAL A 168 -3.00 2.61 -8.10
CA VAL A 168 -1.98 3.40 -7.38
C VAL A 168 -2.55 4.67 -6.74
N LEU A 169 -3.58 5.29 -7.33
CA LEU A 169 -4.28 6.45 -6.75
C LEU A 169 -5.43 6.01 -5.85
N VAL A 170 -6.12 4.92 -6.20
CA VAL A 170 -7.21 4.37 -5.37
C VAL A 170 -6.69 3.98 -3.99
N ASN A 171 -5.67 3.13 -3.93
CA ASN A 171 -5.12 2.60 -2.69
C ASN A 171 -3.90 3.39 -2.19
N GLY A 172 -3.42 4.36 -2.96
CA GLY A 172 -2.19 5.07 -2.65
C GLY A 172 -0.97 4.18 -2.76
N ALA A 173 0.18 4.73 -2.40
CA ALA A 173 1.46 4.02 -2.41
C ALA A 173 2.32 4.48 -1.26
N ARG A 174 3.03 3.54 -0.63
CA ARG A 174 4.08 3.88 0.34
C ARG A 174 5.25 2.92 0.23
N GLY A 175 6.43 3.47 -0.03
CA GLY A 175 7.65 2.70 -0.22
C GLY A 175 8.87 3.47 0.25
N VAL A 176 9.84 2.75 0.81
CA VAL A 176 11.14 3.29 1.18
C VAL A 176 12.16 2.28 0.69
N GLY A 177 13.02 2.69 -0.24
CA GLY A 177 14.15 1.93 -0.72
C GLY A 177 15.45 2.69 -0.48
N SER A 178 16.57 2.09 -0.85
CA SER A 178 17.89 2.69 -0.67
C SER A 178 18.02 3.99 -1.46
N GLY A 179 17.95 5.14 -0.80
CA GLY A 179 18.09 6.46 -1.45
C GLY A 179 16.80 7.09 -1.96
N TRP A 180 15.68 6.36 -2.01
CA TRP A 180 14.39 6.86 -2.50
C TRP A 180 13.24 6.50 -1.57
N SER A 181 12.22 7.36 -1.55
CA SER A 181 10.96 7.08 -0.89
C SER A 181 9.80 7.56 -1.75
N THR A 182 8.65 6.91 -1.58
CA THR A 182 7.40 7.29 -2.24
C THR A 182 6.27 7.31 -1.23
N PHE A 183 5.43 8.32 -1.35
CA PHE A 183 4.16 8.45 -0.66
C PHE A 183 3.16 9.05 -1.62
N ILE A 184 2.11 8.28 -1.93
CA ILE A 184 0.97 8.72 -2.73
C ILE A 184 -0.26 8.57 -1.82
N PRO A 185 -1.01 9.64 -1.55
CA PRO A 185 -2.24 9.55 -0.79
C PRO A 185 -3.31 8.77 -1.57
N LYS A 186 -4.39 8.44 -0.88
CA LYS A 186 -5.51 7.71 -1.48
C LYS A 186 -6.56 8.70 -1.99
N TYR A 187 -7.27 8.32 -3.04
CA TYR A 187 -8.31 9.13 -3.68
C TYR A 187 -9.62 8.34 -3.83
N ASP A 188 -10.74 9.03 -4.08
CA ASP A 188 -12.02 8.37 -4.33
C ASP A 188 -11.99 7.71 -5.73
N PRO A 189 -12.24 6.39 -5.84
CA PRO A 189 -12.36 5.71 -7.12
C PRO A 189 -13.34 6.37 -8.10
N ARG A 190 -14.39 7.03 -7.58
CA ARG A 190 -15.41 7.71 -8.39
C ARG A 190 -14.85 8.95 -9.09
N GLU A 191 -14.05 9.76 -8.38
CA GLU A 191 -13.39 10.93 -8.97
C GLU A 191 -12.34 10.53 -10.00
N ILE A 192 -11.59 9.47 -9.71
CA ILE A 192 -10.62 8.90 -10.66
C ILE A 192 -11.33 8.45 -11.94
N ALA A 193 -12.43 7.69 -11.83
CA ALA A 193 -13.20 7.22 -12.97
C ALA A 193 -13.79 8.39 -13.78
N GLU A 194 -14.26 9.44 -13.11
CA GLU A 194 -14.78 10.63 -13.78
C GLU A 194 -13.68 11.39 -14.54
N ASN A 195 -12.49 11.52 -13.98
CA ASN A 195 -11.36 12.11 -14.69
C ASN A 195 -10.89 11.29 -15.90
N ILE A 196 -10.95 9.97 -15.82
CA ILE A 196 -10.71 9.10 -16.99
C ILE A 196 -11.76 9.36 -18.07
N ARG A 197 -13.04 9.45 -17.70
CA ARG A 197 -14.12 9.76 -18.67
C ARG A 197 -13.93 11.13 -19.31
N ARG A 198 -13.53 12.15 -18.55
CA ARG A 198 -13.19 13.48 -19.06
C ARG A 198 -12.05 13.40 -20.06
N LEU A 199 -10.96 12.72 -19.70
CA LEU A 199 -9.80 12.54 -20.56
C LEU A 199 -10.18 11.86 -21.89
N LEU A 200 -11.00 10.81 -21.84
CA LEU A 200 -11.48 10.09 -23.03
C LEU A 200 -12.36 10.97 -23.94
N LYS A 201 -13.06 11.97 -23.38
CA LYS A 201 -13.86 12.95 -24.12
C LYS A 201 -13.05 14.17 -24.59
N GLY A 202 -11.76 14.25 -24.26
CA GLY A 202 -10.93 15.43 -24.53
C GLY A 202 -11.22 16.63 -23.61
N GLU A 203 -11.92 16.40 -22.49
CA GLU A 203 -12.20 17.43 -21.50
C GLU A 203 -11.03 17.60 -20.52
N VAL A 204 -10.94 18.77 -19.88
CA VAL A 204 -9.93 19.04 -18.86
C VAL A 204 -10.24 18.23 -17.59
N MET A 205 -9.24 17.51 -17.09
CA MET A 205 -9.33 16.79 -15.80
C MET A 205 -9.44 17.77 -14.63
N ILE A 206 -10.21 17.39 -13.61
CA ILE A 206 -10.38 18.14 -12.38
C ILE A 206 -9.35 17.66 -11.35
N ALA A 207 -8.72 18.61 -10.65
CA ALA A 207 -7.82 18.29 -9.54
C ALA A 207 -8.59 17.56 -8.43
N MET A 208 -8.07 16.40 -8.00
CA MET A 208 -8.67 15.58 -6.95
C MET A 208 -8.01 15.86 -5.60
N ASP A 209 -8.79 15.79 -4.53
CA ASP A 209 -8.30 15.89 -3.15
C ASP A 209 -8.21 14.49 -2.52
N PRO A 210 -7.26 14.24 -1.59
CA PRO A 210 -7.16 12.96 -0.91
C PRO A 210 -8.45 12.55 -0.22
N TRP A 211 -8.79 11.27 -0.31
CA TRP A 211 -9.98 10.68 0.27
C TRP A 211 -9.69 9.30 0.85
N TYR A 212 -10.26 9.03 2.03
CA TYR A 212 -10.05 7.78 2.76
C TYR A 212 -11.40 7.13 3.06
N ARG A 213 -11.59 5.88 2.59
CA ARG A 213 -12.84 5.14 2.79
C ARG A 213 -13.22 5.08 4.28
N LYS A 214 -14.50 5.36 4.57
CA LYS A 214 -15.11 5.37 5.92
C LYS A 214 -14.57 6.45 6.89
N PHE A 215 -13.64 7.33 6.47
CA PHE A 215 -13.16 8.43 7.31
C PHE A 215 -14.22 9.53 7.40
N LYS A 216 -14.51 10.03 8.61
CA LYS A 216 -15.54 11.06 8.84
C LYS A 216 -14.98 12.47 9.09
N GLY A 217 -13.68 12.58 9.34
CA GLY A 217 -13.04 13.86 9.62
C GLY A 217 -12.83 14.73 8.38
N THR A 218 -12.15 15.86 8.55
CA THR A 218 -11.87 16.79 7.45
C THR A 218 -10.50 16.56 6.84
N ILE A 219 -10.39 16.83 5.54
CA ILE A 219 -9.13 16.84 4.80
C ILE A 219 -9.03 18.20 4.12
N GLU A 220 -8.05 18.99 4.53
CA GLU A 220 -7.91 20.38 4.09
C GLU A 220 -6.57 20.58 3.40
N LYS A 221 -6.60 21.27 2.26
CA LYS A 221 -5.41 21.70 1.56
C LYS A 221 -4.74 22.85 2.33
N VAL A 222 -3.49 22.65 2.72
CA VAL A 222 -2.68 23.62 3.45
C VAL A 222 -1.63 24.20 2.51
N LYS A 223 -1.41 25.52 2.59
CA LYS A 223 -0.34 26.18 1.83
C LYS A 223 1.01 25.59 2.26
N SER A 224 1.71 24.97 1.31
CA SER A 224 3.08 24.51 1.55
C SER A 224 4.02 25.70 1.70
N LYS A 225 4.90 25.62 2.71
CA LYS A 225 6.08 26.50 2.83
C LYS A 225 7.28 25.98 2.03
N ALA A 226 7.20 24.77 1.47
CA ALA A 226 8.26 24.17 0.67
C ALA A 226 8.13 24.64 -0.78
N GLY A 227 9.26 25.12 -1.33
CA GLY A 227 9.36 25.69 -2.68
C GLY A 227 8.92 24.74 -3.79
N VAL A 228 8.73 25.34 -4.98
CA VAL A 228 8.35 24.68 -6.23
C VAL A 228 9.28 23.48 -6.49
N THR A 229 8.69 22.30 -6.66
CA THR A 229 9.40 21.13 -7.17
C THR A 229 9.18 21.03 -8.68
N THR A 230 10.08 20.35 -9.39
CA THR A 230 10.10 20.23 -10.85
C THR A 230 8.87 19.53 -11.47
N ALA A 231 7.97 18.97 -10.66
CA ALA A 231 6.82 18.18 -11.10
C ALA A 231 5.49 18.96 -11.22
N SER A 232 5.37 20.15 -10.61
CA SER A 232 4.15 20.96 -10.69
C SER A 232 4.47 22.45 -10.57
N LYS A 233 3.91 23.27 -11.48
CA LYS A 233 4.06 24.75 -11.48
C LYS A 233 3.53 25.38 -10.18
N GLU A 234 2.59 24.71 -9.52
CA GLU A 234 2.16 24.99 -8.16
C GLU A 234 2.97 24.07 -7.23
N GLY A 235 3.64 24.60 -6.21
CA GLY A 235 4.47 23.81 -5.29
C GLY A 235 3.72 22.63 -4.63
N PRO A 236 4.42 21.74 -3.89
CA PRO A 236 3.82 20.53 -3.35
C PRO A 236 2.58 20.85 -2.51
N CYS A 237 1.42 20.33 -2.91
CA CYS A 237 0.17 20.51 -2.17
C CYS A 237 0.26 19.69 -0.88
N THR A 238 0.23 20.38 0.26
CA THR A 238 0.21 19.72 1.58
C THR A 238 -1.24 19.57 2.02
N TYR A 239 -1.58 18.43 2.62
CA TYR A 239 -2.92 18.19 3.17
C TYR A 239 -2.83 17.92 4.67
N LYS A 240 -3.80 18.44 5.42
CA LYS A 240 -3.99 18.17 6.84
C LYS A 240 -5.27 17.36 7.03
N THR A 241 -5.17 16.25 7.73
CA THR A 241 -6.33 15.47 8.17
C THR A 241 -6.66 15.80 9.61
N SER A 242 -7.91 16.18 9.90
CA SER A 242 -8.38 16.50 11.25
C SER A 242 -9.45 15.51 11.69
N GLY A 243 -9.42 15.12 12.95
CA GLY A 243 -10.48 14.32 13.57
C GLY A 243 -11.74 15.14 13.83
N LEU A 244 -12.74 14.51 14.42
CA LEU A 244 -13.97 15.17 14.88
C LEU A 244 -14.03 15.12 16.41
N PHE A 245 -14.48 16.22 16.99
CA PHE A 245 -14.81 16.32 18.40
C PHE A 245 -16.01 17.24 18.59
N GLU A 246 -16.76 17.00 19.65
CA GLU A 246 -17.92 17.78 20.05
C GLU A 246 -17.67 18.35 21.44
N VAL A 247 -17.94 19.64 21.62
CA VAL A 247 -17.85 20.31 22.92
C VAL A 247 -19.21 20.22 23.60
N ILE A 248 -19.30 19.47 24.69
CA ILE A 248 -20.56 19.28 25.43
C ILE A 248 -20.80 20.43 26.39
N ASN A 249 -19.74 20.89 27.08
CA ASN A 249 -19.77 22.02 28.00
C ASN A 249 -18.34 22.60 28.14
N GLU A 250 -18.18 23.61 29.00
CA GLU A 250 -16.91 24.32 29.21
C GLU A 250 -15.72 23.43 29.65
N THR A 251 -15.99 22.25 30.23
CA THR A 251 -14.97 21.34 30.77
C THR A 251 -14.89 20.01 30.05
N THR A 252 -15.84 19.71 29.15
CA THR A 252 -16.04 18.37 28.57
C THR A 252 -16.08 18.41 27.05
N LEU A 253 -15.19 17.63 26.44
CA LEU A 253 -15.15 17.39 25.00
C LEU A 253 -15.23 15.88 24.71
N VAL A 254 -15.93 15.51 23.64
CA VAL A 254 -16.10 14.13 23.20
C VAL A 254 -15.45 13.96 21.83
N ILE A 255 -14.47 13.06 21.72
CA ILE A 255 -13.77 12.79 20.46
C ILE A 255 -14.46 11.62 19.75
N THR A 256 -14.99 11.86 18.55
CA THR A 256 -15.77 10.87 17.77
C THR A 256 -15.01 10.31 16.57
N GLU A 257 -13.95 10.98 16.11
CA GLU A 257 -13.13 10.53 14.99
C GLU A 257 -11.67 10.97 15.16
N LEU A 258 -10.74 10.07 14.89
CA LEU A 258 -9.30 10.36 14.93
C LEU A 258 -8.77 10.66 13.52
N PRO A 259 -7.76 11.53 13.36
CA PRO A 259 -7.08 11.72 12.08
C PRO A 259 -6.58 10.40 11.46
N VAL A 260 -6.43 10.39 10.15
CA VAL A 260 -5.87 9.24 9.44
C VAL A 260 -4.47 8.93 9.97
N TYR A 261 -4.15 7.64 10.09
CA TYR A 261 -2.89 7.12 10.66
C TYR A 261 -2.65 7.37 12.16
N LYS A 262 -3.64 7.93 12.89
CA LYS A 262 -3.67 7.90 14.36
C LYS A 262 -4.50 6.70 14.81
N TRP A 263 -3.86 5.82 15.59
CA TRP A 263 -4.44 4.56 16.06
C TRP A 263 -4.97 4.70 17.47
N THR A 264 -6.13 4.10 17.75
CA THR A 264 -6.85 4.28 19.01
C THR A 264 -5.98 3.97 20.22
N LYS A 265 -5.31 2.81 20.26
CA LYS A 265 -4.48 2.42 21.40
C LYS A 265 -3.34 3.40 21.69
N LYS A 266 -2.67 3.90 20.64
CA LYS A 266 -1.59 4.89 20.80
C LYS A 266 -2.13 6.25 21.27
N TYR A 267 -3.32 6.63 20.80
CA TYR A 267 -3.95 7.88 21.20
C TYR A 267 -4.45 7.82 22.64
N ILE A 268 -4.99 6.68 23.08
CA ILE A 268 -5.33 6.40 24.48
C ILE A 268 -4.10 6.58 25.38
N SER A 269 -2.96 5.97 25.04
CA SER A 269 -1.73 6.15 25.82
C SER A 269 -1.29 7.62 25.89
N PHE A 270 -1.36 8.35 24.78
CA PHE A 270 -1.08 9.79 24.76
C PHE A 270 -2.00 10.60 25.69
N LEU A 271 -3.29 10.27 25.73
CA LEU A 271 -4.25 10.92 26.63
C LEU A 271 -4.00 10.54 28.10
N GLN A 272 -3.63 9.30 28.39
CA GLN A 272 -3.24 8.85 29.74
C GLN A 272 -2.00 9.60 30.24
N ASP A 273 -0.95 9.70 29.42
CA ASP A 273 0.26 10.46 29.76
C ASP A 273 -0.06 11.95 30.05
N THR A 274 -1.06 12.50 29.36
CA THR A 274 -1.50 13.90 29.54
C THR A 274 -2.33 14.07 30.81
N LYS A 275 -3.11 13.05 31.18
CA LYS A 275 -3.85 12.97 32.45
C LYS A 275 -2.89 12.86 33.65
N GLU A 276 -1.86 12.02 33.57
CA GLU A 276 -0.86 11.87 34.64
C GLU A 276 -0.09 13.16 34.93
N LYS A 277 0.11 14.00 33.91
CA LYS A 277 0.70 15.34 34.06
C LYS A 277 -0.26 16.38 34.63
N GLY A 278 -1.52 16.02 34.88
CA GLY A 278 -2.53 16.89 35.48
C GLY A 278 -3.17 17.90 34.52
N PHE A 279 -2.98 17.78 33.21
CA PHE A 279 -3.55 18.74 32.26
C PHE A 279 -5.04 18.51 31.96
N ILE A 280 -5.49 17.24 32.01
CA ILE A 280 -6.84 16.84 31.61
C ILE A 280 -7.38 15.71 32.48
N GLN A 281 -8.69 15.53 32.47
CA GLN A 281 -9.35 14.28 32.89
C GLN A 281 -9.83 13.53 31.63
N VAL A 282 -9.79 12.20 31.66
CA VAL A 282 -10.10 11.35 30.50
C VAL A 282 -10.91 10.14 30.96
N GLU A 283 -12.00 9.89 30.24
CA GLU A 283 -12.86 8.71 30.32
C GLU A 283 -12.94 8.07 28.93
N PHE A 284 -12.93 6.73 28.87
CA PHE A 284 -12.98 5.98 27.61
C PHE A 284 -14.31 5.24 27.52
N LEU A 285 -15.16 5.68 26.59
CA LEU A 285 -16.40 4.99 26.26
C LEU A 285 -16.07 3.82 25.33
N LEU A 286 -16.44 2.61 25.74
CA LEU A 286 -16.26 1.36 24.98
C LEU A 286 -17.33 1.20 23.89
#